data_AF-A0A8J3UNT7-F1
#
_entry.id   AF-A0A8J3UNT7-F1
#
_cell.length_a   1.000
_cell.length_b   1.000
_cell.length_c   1.000
_cell.angle_alpha   90.00
_cell.angle_beta   90.00
_cell.angle_gamma   90.00
#
_symmetry.space_group_name_H-M   'P 1'
#
loop_
_entity.id
_entity.type
_entity.pdbx_description
1 polymer ?
#
loop_
_entity_poly.entity_id
_entity_poly.type
_entity_poly.pdbx_seq_one_letter_code
_entity_poly.pdbx_strand_id
1 'polypeptide(L)'
;MGRAKARPASVINLNSGSGAVAENHCYPVRTPVLELRFGSVQVLVTTSAADEVTAADVEFAQGLAREAASFARSVERTFHGLPNGRGVAA
;
A
#
# COMPACT_ATOMS: atom_id res chain seq x y z
N MET A 1 29.81 14.07 -13.61
CA MET A 1 28.44 13.57 -13.34
C MET A 1 28.52 12.56 -12.20
N GLY A 2 28.14 12.95 -10.99
CA GLY A 2 28.21 12.08 -9.81
C GLY A 2 27.03 11.10 -9.79
N ARG A 3 27.32 9.81 -9.70
CA ARG A 3 26.30 8.75 -9.57
C ARG A 3 25.69 8.87 -8.18
N ALA A 4 24.41 9.27 -8.08
CA ALA A 4 23.71 9.31 -6.80
C ALA A 4 23.76 7.91 -6.17
N LYS A 5 24.39 7.79 -5.00
CA LYS A 5 24.49 6.53 -4.26
C LYS A 5 23.09 6.23 -3.71
N ALA A 6 22.39 5.29 -4.34
CA ALA A 6 21.06 4.87 -3.89
C ALA A 6 21.14 4.49 -2.40
N ARG A 7 20.34 5.15 -1.56
CA ARG A 7 20.25 4.80 -0.15
C ARG A 7 19.76 3.34 -0.05
N PRO A 8 20.28 2.52 0.88
CA PRO A 8 19.77 1.18 1.06
C PRO A 8 18.27 1.23 1.35
N ALA A 9 17.45 0.64 0.48
CA ALA A 9 16.04 0.45 0.76
C ALA A 9 15.94 -0.65 1.82
N SER A 10 15.49 -0.28 3.02
CA SER A 10 15.09 -1.29 4.01
C SER A 10 13.73 -1.81 3.59
N VAL A 11 13.64 -3.10 3.28
CA VAL A 11 12.39 -3.74 2.86
C VAL A 11 11.68 -4.28 4.09
N ILE A 12 10.47 -3.81 4.35
CA ILE A 12 9.55 -4.41 5.32
C ILE A 12 8.61 -5.31 4.54
N ASN A 13 8.67 -6.62 4.77
CA ASN A 13 7.73 -7.56 4.17
C ASN A 13 6.54 -7.77 5.11
N LEU A 14 5.33 -7.52 4.61
CA LEU A 14 4.08 -7.69 5.33
C LEU A 14 3.22 -8.68 4.57
N ASN A 15 2.94 -9.83 5.18
CA ASN A 15 2.04 -10.82 4.60
C ASN A 15 0.61 -10.57 5.08
N SER A 16 -0.32 -10.36 4.15
CA SER A 16 -1.74 -10.28 4.47
C SER A 16 -2.27 -11.66 4.87
N GLY A 17 -2.57 -11.83 6.16
CA GLY A 17 -3.24 -12.99 6.73
C GLY A 17 -4.66 -12.65 7.20
N SER A 18 -5.27 -13.53 8.00
CA SER A 18 -6.56 -13.24 8.65
C SER A 18 -6.45 -11.98 9.52
N GLY A 19 -7.44 -11.08 9.37
CA GLY A 19 -7.47 -9.81 10.11
C GLY A 19 -6.59 -8.70 9.53
N ALA A 20 -6.08 -8.85 8.30
CA ALA A 20 -5.46 -7.76 7.55
C ALA A 20 -6.51 -6.69 7.18
N VAL A 21 -6.18 -5.42 7.37
CA VAL A 21 -7.06 -4.28 7.08
C VAL A 21 -6.27 -3.15 6.42
N ALA A 22 -6.90 -2.46 5.47
CA ALA A 22 -6.39 -1.23 4.87
C ALA A 22 -7.47 -0.14 4.99
N GLU A 23 -7.15 0.96 5.67
CA GLU A 23 -8.09 2.03 5.98
C GLU A 23 -7.50 3.40 5.65
N ASN A 24 -8.30 4.27 5.01
CA ASN A 24 -7.93 5.66 4.77
C ASN A 24 -8.60 6.55 5.83
N HIS A 25 -7.78 7.16 6.68
CA HIS A 25 -8.23 8.11 7.69
C HIS A 25 -8.18 9.52 7.12
N CYS A 26 -9.34 10.00 6.65
CA CYS A 26 -9.51 11.37 6.21
C CYS A 26 -9.84 12.28 7.39
N TYR A 27 -8.97 13.24 7.67
CA TYR A 27 -9.18 14.25 8.71
C TYR A 27 -9.55 15.60 8.09
N PRO A 28 -10.48 16.39 8.68
CA PRO A 28 -10.85 17.70 8.13
C PRO A 28 -9.73 18.73 8.17
N VAL A 29 -8.75 18.57 9.07
CA VAL A 29 -7.74 19.60 9.40
C VAL A 29 -6.32 19.03 9.48
N ARG A 30 -6.08 17.82 8.95
CA ARG A 30 -4.76 17.16 8.94
C ARG A 30 -4.55 16.44 7.62
N THR A 31 -3.29 16.14 7.32
CA THR A 31 -2.95 15.30 6.16
C THR A 31 -3.62 13.92 6.27
N PRO A 32 -4.18 13.38 5.18
CA PRO A 32 -4.75 12.03 5.18
C PRO A 32 -3.70 10.98 5.53
N VAL A 33 -4.12 9.93 6.25
CA VAL A 33 -3.26 8.81 6.62
C VAL A 33 -3.85 7.52 6.07
N LEU A 34 -3.06 6.79 5.28
CA LEU A 34 -3.39 5.41 4.93
C LEU A 34 -2.78 4.47 5.96
N GLU A 35 -3.63 3.70 6.63
CA GLU A 35 -3.23 2.67 7.58
C GLU A 35 -3.30 1.29 6.91
N LEU A 36 -2.25 0.51 7.08
CA LEU A 36 -2.22 -0.93 6.79
C LEU A 36 -1.94 -1.69 8.10
N ARG A 37 -2.90 -2.52 8.53
CA ARG A 37 -2.81 -3.27 9.78
C ARG A 37 -2.81 -4.77 9.53
N PHE A 38 -1.89 -5.48 10.15
CA PHE A 38 -1.71 -6.93 10.01
C PHE A 38 -1.37 -7.54 11.38
N GLY A 39 -2.34 -8.20 12.03
CA GLY A 39 -2.15 -8.69 13.40
C GLY A 39 -1.81 -7.55 14.35
N SER A 40 -0.62 -7.59 14.95
CA SER A 40 -0.08 -6.56 15.86
C SER A 40 0.79 -5.51 15.18
N VAL A 41 0.97 -5.58 13.86
CA VAL A 41 1.80 -4.64 13.09
C VAL A 41 0.89 -3.61 12.42
N GLN A 42 1.25 -2.34 12.56
CA GLN A 42 0.57 -1.21 11.92
C GLN A 42 1.62 -0.43 11.11
N VAL A 43 1.31 -0.16 9.84
CA VAL A 43 2.08 0.72 8.98
C VAL A 43 1.23 1.91 8.59
N LEU A 44 1.75 3.11 8.83
CA LEU A 44 1.13 4.37 8.46
C LEU A 44 1.88 4.97 7.28
N VAL A 45 1.15 5.26 6.21
CA VAL A 45 1.67 6.00 5.05
C VAL A 45 1.15 7.42 5.14
N THR A 46 2.08 8.36 5.29
CA THR A 46 1.80 9.80 5.42
C THR A 46 2.65 10.60 4.44
N THR A 47 2.19 11.80 4.11
CA THR A 47 2.98 12.77 3.34
C THR A 47 4.08 13.37 4.22
N SER A 48 5.17 13.86 3.61
CA SER A 48 6.36 14.32 4.36
C SER A 48 6.18 15.66 5.08
N ALA A 49 5.19 16.46 4.66
CA ALA A 49 4.86 17.73 5.30
C ALA A 49 3.62 17.55 6.18
N ALA A 50 3.74 17.88 7.46
CA ALA A 50 2.69 17.68 8.46
C ALA A 50 1.42 18.51 8.18
N ASP A 51 1.59 19.67 7.52
CA ASP A 51 0.52 20.68 7.39
C ASP A 51 0.23 21.09 5.93
N GLU A 52 0.96 20.57 4.94
CA GLU A 52 0.75 20.95 3.54
C GLU A 52 0.83 19.74 2.61
N VAL A 53 -0.24 19.51 1.83
CA VAL A 53 -0.26 18.51 0.76
C VAL A 53 0.27 19.17 -0.50
N THR A 54 1.34 18.61 -1.06
CA THR A 54 1.97 19.12 -2.28
C THR A 54 1.47 18.40 -3.53
N ALA A 55 1.78 18.93 -4.72
CA ALA A 55 1.50 18.24 -5.98
C ALA A 55 2.19 16.86 -6.06
N ALA A 56 3.41 16.74 -5.50
CA ALA A 56 4.14 15.48 -5.46
C ALA A 56 3.42 14.44 -4.58
N ASP A 57 2.80 14.87 -3.48
CA ASP A 57 1.99 13.98 -2.63
C ASP A 57 0.75 13.48 -3.37
N VAL A 58 0.09 14.33 -4.16
CA VAL A 58 -1.05 13.95 -5.00
C VAL A 58 -0.64 12.95 -6.08
N GLU A 59 0.47 13.21 -6.78
CA GLU A 59 1.01 12.30 -7.79
C GLU A 59 1.36 10.94 -7.19
N PHE A 60 2.00 10.93 -6.02
CA PHE A 60 2.30 9.72 -5.26
C PHE A 60 1.02 8.96 -4.89
N ALA A 61 0.02 9.63 -4.32
CA ALA A 61 -1.24 9.01 -3.91
C ALA A 61 -2.00 8.39 -5.10
N GLN A 62 -2.02 9.07 -6.25
CA GLN A 62 -2.60 8.52 -7.48
C GLN A 62 -1.82 7.31 -8.00
N GLY A 63 -0.49 7.34 -7.95
CA GLY A 63 0.37 6.21 -8.30
C GLY A 63 0.08 5.00 -7.41
N LEU A 64 0.05 5.22 -6.10
CA LEU A 64 -0.27 4.21 -5.09
C LEU A 64 -1.64 3.57 -5.35
N ALA A 65 -2.67 4.37 -5.60
CA ALA A 65 -4.01 3.86 -5.88
C ALA A 65 -4.05 2.98 -7.14
N ARG A 66 -3.36 3.38 -8.22
CA ARG A 66 -3.27 2.60 -9.46
C ARG A 66 -2.59 1.25 -9.24
N GLU A 67 -1.45 1.25 -8.55
CA GLU A 67 -0.68 0.03 -8.28
C GLU A 67 -1.42 -0.89 -7.31
N ALA A 68 -2.07 -0.36 -6.27
CA ALA A 68 -2.89 -1.14 -5.35
C ALA A 68 -4.06 -1.83 -6.08
N ALA A 69 -4.73 -1.13 -7.00
CA ALA A 69 -5.78 -1.72 -7.83
C ALA A 69 -5.23 -2.81 -8.78
N SER A 70 -4.02 -2.62 -9.31
CA SER A 70 -3.34 -3.63 -10.13
C SER A 70 -2.97 -4.88 -9.32
N PHE A 71 -2.46 -4.68 -8.11
CA PHE A 71 -2.17 -5.74 -7.16
C PHE A 71 -3.43 -6.55 -6.82
N ALA A 72 -4.54 -5.89 -6.46
CA ALA A 72 -5.80 -6.54 -6.15
C ALA A 72 -6.28 -7.45 -7.30
N ARG A 73 -6.27 -6.96 -8.54
CA ARG A 73 -6.60 -7.77 -9.74
C ARG A 73 -5.66 -8.96 -9.93
N SER A 74 -4.39 -8.82 -9.57
CA SER A 74 -3.39 -9.89 -9.70
C SER A 74 -3.62 -10.99 -8.65
N VAL A 75 -3.97 -10.59 -7.41
CA VAL A 75 -4.36 -11.51 -6.34
C VAL A 75 -5.63 -12.26 -6.74
N GLU A 76 -6.65 -11.56 -7.21
CA GLU A 76 -7.92 -12.14 -7.68
C GLU A 76 -7.69 -13.13 -8.83
N ARG A 77 -6.90 -12.76 -9.84
CA ARG A 77 -6.56 -13.66 -10.95
C ARG A 77 -5.82 -14.90 -10.47
N THR A 78 -4.84 -14.75 -9.57
CA THR A 78 -4.09 -15.88 -9.02
C THR A 78 -5.00 -16.81 -8.24
N PHE A 79 -5.91 -16.23 -7.46
CA PHE A 79 -6.93 -16.96 -6.72
C PHE A 79 -7.87 -17.77 -7.63
N HIS A 80 -8.31 -17.19 -8.76
CA HIS A 80 -9.22 -17.85 -9.70
C HIS A 80 -8.53 -18.70 -10.79
N GLY A 81 -7.23 -18.53 -11.02
CA GLY A 81 -6.50 -19.04 -12.20
C GLY A 81 -5.57 -20.24 -11.97
N LEU A 82 -5.73 -21.01 -10.89
CA LEU A 82 -4.95 -22.24 -10.71
C LEU A 82 -5.45 -23.37 -11.65
N PRO A 83 -4.56 -24.13 -12.33
CA PRO A 83 -4.91 -25.07 -13.42
C PRO A 83 -5.91 -26.18 -13.11
N ASN A 84 -6.29 -26.36 -11.84
CA ASN A 84 -7.12 -27.48 -11.39
C ASN A 84 -8.53 -27.05 -10.95
N GLY A 85 -8.94 -25.80 -11.20
CA GLY A 85 -10.28 -25.30 -10.83
C GLY A 85 -10.57 -25.29 -9.32
N ARG A 86 -9.54 -25.50 -8.49
CA ARG A 86 -9.60 -25.40 -7.03
C ARG A 86 -9.03 -24.04 -6.62
N GLY A 87 -9.73 -22.97 -6.96
CA GLY A 87 -9.54 -21.72 -6.21
C GLY A 87 -9.86 -22.01 -4.76
N VAL A 88 -8.89 -21.79 -3.86
CA VAL A 88 -9.08 -22.08 -2.43
C VAL A 88 -9.65 -20.84 -1.76
N ALA A 89 -10.98 -20.67 -1.76
CA ALA A 89 -11.65 -20.07 -0.61
C ALA A 89 -12.59 -21.10 0.00
N ALA A 90 -12.08 -21.79 1.01
CA ALA A 90 -12.83 -22.27 2.16
C ALA A 90 -12.04 -21.87 3.40
#